data_AF-A0A1G7IKV4-F1
#
_entry.id   AF-A0A1G7IKV4-F1
#
_cell.length_a   1.000
_cell.length_b   1.000
_cell.length_c   1.000
_cell.angle_alpha   90.00
_cell.angle_beta   90.00
_cell.angle_gamma   90.00
#
_symmetry.space_group_name_H-M   'P 1'
#
loop_
_entity.id
_entity.type
_entity.pdbx_description
1 polymer ?
#
loop_
_entity_poly.entity_id
_entity_poly.type
_entity_poly.pdbx_seq_one_letter_code
_entity_poly.pdbx_strand_id
1 'polypeptide(L)'
;MNMFTPTGRLKPDAQPDEFRIRWDLEPYAVTAAMDAWLDLGSEMQSFYADRVRQDVETHHRAMHCNNPSELIGIQAAFWQKAVKDYRAHAGRMAELTARIWFPGSGQPKT
;
A
#
# COMPACT_ATOMS: atom_id res chain seq x y z
N MET A 1 7.05 -79.04 12.05
CA MET A 1 7.86 -77.81 11.93
C MET A 1 7.07 -76.81 11.10
N ASN A 2 6.44 -75.85 11.76
CA ASN A 2 6.17 -74.46 11.32
C ASN A 2 5.26 -73.87 12.40
N MET A 3 5.93 -73.33 13.42
CA MET A 3 5.33 -72.47 14.45
C MET A 3 4.92 -71.14 13.83
N PHE A 4 3.80 -70.61 14.31
CA PHE A 4 3.59 -69.24 14.82
C PHE A 4 2.13 -68.83 14.55
N THR A 5 1.34 -68.91 15.62
CA THR A 5 -0.05 -68.43 15.72
C THR A 5 -0.06 -66.97 16.23
N PRO A 6 -1.22 -66.31 16.44
CA PRO A 6 -1.65 -65.10 15.73
C PRO A 6 -1.52 -63.82 16.59
N THR A 7 -1.16 -62.67 15.99
CA THR A 7 -1.18 -61.38 16.71
C THR A 7 -2.08 -60.37 16.02
N GLY A 8 -3.26 -60.17 16.63
CA GLY A 8 -3.87 -58.85 16.84
C GLY A 8 -4.22 -58.02 15.61
N ARG A 9 -5.45 -58.20 15.10
CA ARG A 9 -6.21 -57.06 14.57
C ARG A 9 -6.51 -56.09 15.72
N LEU A 10 -6.26 -54.81 15.46
CA LEU A 10 -6.84 -53.56 15.97
C LEU A 10 -5.70 -52.53 16.10
N LYS A 11 -5.62 -51.60 15.15
CA LYS A 11 -4.76 -50.42 15.26
C LYS A 11 -5.57 -49.39 16.06
N PRO A 12 -5.18 -49.05 17.30
CA PRO A 12 -5.92 -48.10 18.10
C PRO A 12 -5.78 -46.70 17.48
N ASP A 13 -6.94 -46.22 17.03
CA ASP A 13 -7.41 -44.85 17.16
C ASP A 13 -6.48 -43.75 17.70
N ALA A 14 -6.53 -42.64 16.95
CA ALA A 14 -6.28 -41.26 17.36
C ALA A 14 -4.87 -40.91 17.83
N GLN A 15 -4.07 -40.34 16.91
CA GLN A 15 -3.20 -39.24 17.33
C GLN A 15 -4.12 -38.19 17.97
N PRO A 16 -3.89 -37.77 19.24
CA PRO A 16 -4.60 -36.62 19.76
C PRO A 16 -4.27 -35.47 18.82
N ASP A 17 -5.30 -34.92 18.19
CA ASP A 17 -5.21 -33.70 17.41
C ASP A 17 -4.62 -32.66 18.37
N GLU A 18 -3.31 -32.44 18.22
CA GLU A 18 -2.55 -31.48 18.99
C GLU A 18 -3.33 -30.18 18.87
N PHE A 19 -3.81 -29.63 19.99
CA PHE A 19 -4.61 -28.42 20.03
C PHE A 19 -3.80 -27.26 19.46
N ARG A 20 -3.77 -27.17 18.13
CA ARG A 20 -3.16 -26.08 17.38
C ARG A 20 -4.24 -25.03 17.29
N ILE A 21 -4.11 -24.03 18.14
CA ILE A 21 -4.81 -22.76 17.93
C ILE A 21 -4.24 -22.16 16.64
N ARG A 22 -4.89 -22.47 15.52
CA ARG A 22 -4.67 -21.77 14.25
C ARG A 22 -5.48 -20.49 14.30
N TRP A 23 -4.82 -19.39 14.61
CA TRP A 23 -5.37 -18.07 14.34
C TRP A 23 -5.33 -17.88 12.81
N ASP A 24 -6.41 -18.24 12.11
CA ASP A 24 -6.56 -17.95 10.68
C ASP A 24 -6.94 -16.47 10.54
N LEU A 25 -5.89 -15.72 10.31
CA LEU A 25 -5.78 -14.28 10.36
C LEU A 25 -5.99 -13.63 8.97
N GLU A 26 -6.34 -14.44 7.97
CA GLU A 26 -6.72 -14.07 6.60
C GLU A 26 -7.74 -12.91 6.47
N PRO A 27 -8.82 -12.83 7.28
CA PRO A 27 -9.83 -11.79 7.05
C PRO A 27 -9.31 -10.38 7.30
N TYR A 28 -8.37 -10.19 8.24
CA TYR A 28 -7.79 -8.87 8.48
C TYR A 28 -6.78 -8.46 7.41
N ALA A 29 -6.15 -9.41 6.72
CA ALA A 29 -5.17 -9.10 5.68
C ALA A 29 -5.87 -8.43 4.49
N VAL A 30 -7.09 -8.90 4.17
CA VAL A 30 -7.98 -8.28 3.19
C VAL A 30 -8.43 -6.88 3.63
N THR A 31 -8.82 -6.71 4.90
CA THR A 31 -9.19 -5.38 5.43
C THR A 31 -8.00 -4.41 5.38
N ALA A 32 -6.81 -4.84 5.80
CA ALA A 32 -5.61 -4.00 5.78
C ALA A 32 -5.19 -3.62 4.34
N ALA A 33 -5.31 -4.54 3.38
CA ALA A 33 -5.07 -4.24 1.97
C ALA A 33 -6.14 -3.27 1.40
N MET A 34 -7.40 -3.43 1.80
CA MET A 34 -8.48 -2.52 1.40
C MET A 34 -8.28 -1.11 1.98
N ASP A 35 -7.88 -0.99 3.24
CA ASP A 35 -7.56 0.30 3.86
C ASP A 35 -6.40 0.98 3.12
N ALA A 36 -5.34 0.24 2.80
CA ALA A 36 -4.22 0.76 2.03
C ALA A 36 -4.61 1.16 0.59
N TRP A 37 -5.59 0.47 -0.01
CA TRP A 37 -6.17 0.84 -1.31
C TRP A 37 -6.98 2.14 -1.25
N LEU A 38 -7.76 2.33 -0.19
CA LEU A 38 -8.49 3.57 0.05
C LEU A 38 -7.53 4.73 0.32
N ASP A 39 -6.47 4.50 1.11
CA ASP A 39 -5.38 5.46 1.33
C ASP A 39 -4.73 5.88 -0.01
N LEU A 40 -4.45 4.91 -0.89
CA LEU A 40 -3.90 5.14 -2.23
C LEU A 40 -4.82 6.02 -3.08
N GLY A 41 -6.12 5.71 -3.10
CA GLY A 41 -7.11 6.50 -3.83
C GLY A 41 -7.23 7.93 -3.30
N SER A 42 -7.24 8.10 -1.98
CA SER A 42 -7.26 9.39 -1.30
C SER A 42 -6.02 10.24 -1.63
N GLU A 43 -4.83 9.64 -1.62
CA GLU A 43 -3.57 10.28 -1.98
C GLU A 43 -3.57 10.76 -3.44
N MET A 44 -4.06 9.93 -4.38
CA MET A 44 -4.19 10.33 -5.79
C MET A 44 -5.15 11.51 -5.96
N GLN A 45 -6.34 11.45 -5.36
CA GLN A 45 -7.33 12.53 -5.45
C GLN A 45 -6.79 13.85 -4.86
N SER A 46 -6.13 13.77 -3.70
CA SER A 46 -5.53 14.93 -3.04
C SER A 46 -4.44 15.55 -3.92
N PHE A 47 -3.56 14.73 -4.50
CA PHE A 47 -2.52 15.18 -5.42
C PHE A 47 -3.11 15.90 -6.64
N TYR A 48 -4.15 15.34 -7.27
CA TYR A 48 -4.82 16.00 -8.40
C TYR A 48 -5.45 17.34 -8.00
N ALA A 49 -6.14 17.39 -6.86
CA ALA A 49 -6.75 18.62 -6.39
C ALA A 49 -5.71 19.73 -6.16
N ASP A 50 -4.57 19.40 -5.55
CA ASP A 50 -3.49 20.36 -5.33
C ASP A 50 -2.84 20.81 -6.64
N ARG A 51 -2.68 19.89 -7.60
CA ARG A 51 -2.13 20.21 -8.92
C ARG A 51 -3.01 21.22 -9.67
N VAL A 52 -4.33 21.03 -9.63
CA VAL A 52 -5.30 21.95 -10.25
C VAL A 52 -5.26 23.32 -9.57
N ARG A 53 -5.24 23.39 -8.23
CA ARG A 53 -5.10 24.67 -7.51
C ARG A 53 -3.86 25.42 -7.95
N GLN A 54 -2.73 24.72 -8.03
CA GLN A 54 -1.45 25.30 -8.42
C GLN A 54 -1.42 25.77 -9.89
N ASP A 55 -2.09 25.06 -10.80
CA ASP A 55 -2.26 25.51 -12.20
C ASP A 55 -3.05 26.83 -12.25
N VAL A 56 -4.17 26.91 -11.53
CA VAL A 56 -5.00 28.12 -11.46
C VAL A 56 -4.22 29.28 -10.86
N GLU A 57 -3.48 29.08 -9.77
CA GLU A 57 -2.60 30.10 -9.18
C GLU A 57 -1.50 30.57 -10.14
N THR A 58 -0.98 29.67 -10.96
CA THR A 58 0.09 29.99 -11.92
C THR A 58 -0.46 30.81 -13.07
N HIS A 59 -1.62 30.44 -13.63
CA HIS A 59 -2.29 31.23 -14.65
C HIS A 59 -2.76 32.59 -14.12
N HIS A 60 -3.28 32.63 -12.90
CA HIS A 60 -3.66 33.89 -12.25
C HIS A 60 -2.45 34.81 -12.15
N ARG A 61 -1.30 34.33 -11.67
CA ARG A 61 -0.06 35.12 -11.63
C ARG A 61 0.41 35.55 -13.02
N ALA A 62 0.34 34.66 -14.01
CA ALA A 62 0.74 34.97 -15.38
C ALA A 62 -0.11 36.08 -16.02
N MET A 63 -1.42 36.14 -15.72
CA MET A 63 -2.31 37.21 -16.22
C MET A 63 -2.02 38.58 -15.63
N HIS A 64 -1.39 38.66 -14.45
CA HIS A 64 -1.00 39.92 -13.80
C HIS A 64 0.41 40.37 -14.15
N CYS A 65 1.15 39.63 -14.98
CA CYS A 65 2.50 40.00 -15.39
C CYS A 65 2.51 41.13 -16.41
N ASN A 66 3.42 42.09 -16.21
CA ASN A 66 3.60 43.24 -17.11
C ASN A 66 4.83 43.10 -18.02
N ASN A 67 5.69 42.09 -17.79
CA ASN A 67 6.85 41.83 -18.64
C ASN A 67 7.10 40.32 -18.90
N PRO A 68 7.72 39.95 -20.04
CA PRO A 68 8.00 38.57 -20.38
C PRO A 68 9.00 37.85 -19.46
N SER A 69 9.92 38.58 -18.82
CA SER A 69 10.90 38.00 -17.90
C SER A 69 10.27 37.44 -16.62
N GLU A 70 9.23 38.11 -16.09
CA GLU A 70 8.45 37.63 -14.95
C GLU A 70 7.70 36.34 -15.27
N LEU A 71 7.14 36.25 -16.49
CA LEU A 71 6.44 35.05 -16.94
C LEU A 71 7.38 33.83 -16.98
N ILE A 72 8.61 34.01 -17.45
CA ILE A 72 9.64 32.95 -17.45
C ILE A 72 9.95 32.51 -16.02
N GLY A 73 10.07 33.45 -15.07
CA GLY A 73 10.29 33.15 -13.66
C GLY A 73 9.14 32.35 -13.03
N ILE A 74 7.89 32.73 -13.32
CA ILE A 74 6.69 32.01 -12.87
C ILE A 74 6.69 30.58 -13.42
N GLN A 75 6.99 30.41 -14.71
CA GLN A 75 7.01 29.10 -15.34
C GLN A 75 8.13 28.21 -14.79
N ALA A 76 9.32 28.78 -14.54
CA ALA A 76 10.43 28.06 -13.92
C ALA A 76 10.08 27.60 -12.50
N ALA A 77 9.49 28.48 -11.69
CA ALA A 77 9.04 28.15 -10.33
C ALA A 77 7.96 27.06 -10.34
N PHE A 78 7.05 27.12 -11.30
CA PHE A 78 6.02 26.11 -11.51
C PHE A 78 6.62 24.74 -11.82
N TRP A 79 7.57 24.65 -12.76
CA TRP A 79 8.25 23.40 -13.10
C TRP A 79 9.04 22.82 -11.92
N GLN A 80 9.78 23.66 -11.20
CA GLN A 80 10.53 23.22 -10.02
C GLN A 80 9.60 22.62 -8.96
N LYS A 81 8.46 23.28 -8.69
CA LYS A 81 7.48 22.77 -7.73
C LYS A 81 6.83 21.48 -8.23
N ALA A 82 6.41 21.41 -9.49
CA ALA A 82 5.81 20.21 -10.07
C ALA A 82 6.75 19.00 -9.94
N VAL A 83 8.03 19.14 -10.30
CA VAL A 83 9.01 18.07 -10.19
C VAL A 83 9.19 17.59 -8.74
N LYS A 84 9.23 18.52 -7.79
CA LYS A 84 9.32 18.19 -6.35
C LYS A 84 8.09 17.41 -5.88
N ASP A 85 6.90 17.87 -6.24
CA ASP A 85 5.64 17.29 -5.80
C ASP A 85 5.42 15.90 -6.40
N TYR A 86 5.74 15.70 -7.69
CA TYR A 86 5.69 14.37 -8.32
C TYR A 86 6.65 13.37 -7.69
N ARG A 87 7.85 13.81 -7.28
CA ARG A 87 8.79 12.92 -6.57
C ARG A 87 8.27 12.52 -5.21
N ALA A 88 7.70 13.46 -4.45
CA ALA A 88 7.10 13.17 -3.15
C ALA A 88 5.92 12.21 -3.30
N HIS A 89 5.03 12.46 -4.26
CA HIS A 89 3.89 11.61 -4.56
C HIS A 89 4.30 10.20 -5.00
N ALA A 90 5.32 10.07 -5.87
CA ALA A 90 5.84 8.78 -6.26
C ALA A 90 6.36 7.96 -5.07
N GLY A 91 7.03 8.60 -4.10
CA GLY A 91 7.47 7.96 -2.86
C GLY A 91 6.30 7.44 -2.03
N ARG A 92 5.27 8.26 -1.84
CA ARG A 92 4.03 7.90 -1.13
C ARG A 92 3.29 6.75 -1.82
N MET A 93 3.17 6.81 -3.14
CA MET A 93 2.54 5.76 -3.94
C MET A 93 3.29 4.42 -3.83
N ALA A 94 4.63 4.45 -3.81
CA ALA A 94 5.43 3.24 -3.60
C ALA A 94 5.20 2.63 -2.21
N GLU A 95 5.13 3.45 -1.16
CA GLU A 95 4.84 3.00 0.20
C GLU A 95 3.44 2.36 0.32
N LEU A 96 2.41 3.03 -0.21
CA LEU A 96 1.04 2.54 -0.17
C LEU A 96 0.86 1.27 -1.00
N THR A 97 1.50 1.20 -2.17
CA THR A 97 1.49 -0.02 -3.01
C THR A 97 2.19 -1.19 -2.32
N ALA A 98 3.29 -0.94 -1.60
CA ALA A 98 3.96 -1.98 -0.81
C ALA A 98 3.06 -2.49 0.33
N ARG A 99 2.27 -1.62 0.99
CA ARG A 99 1.30 -2.02 2.02
C ARG A 99 0.18 -2.90 1.45
N ILE A 100 -0.28 -2.61 0.23
CA ILE A 100 -1.31 -3.42 -0.46
C ILE A 100 -0.75 -4.81 -0.81
N TRP A 101 0.46 -4.88 -1.33
CA TRP A 101 1.06 -6.13 -1.81
C TRP A 101 1.62 -7.02 -0.69
N PHE A 102 2.07 -6.41 0.42
CA PHE A 102 2.62 -7.10 1.57
C PHE A 102 1.85 -6.75 2.87
N PRO A 103 0.56 -7.14 2.97
CA PRO A 103 -0.24 -6.92 4.17
C PRO A 103 0.36 -7.73 5.33
N GLY A 104 0.73 -7.06 6.42
CA GLY A 104 1.29 -7.70 7.64
C GLY A 104 2.79 -7.52 7.88
N SER A 105 3.54 -6.84 7.00
CA SER A 105 4.98 -6.56 7.20
C SER A 105 5.31 -5.62 8.38
N GLY A 106 4.30 -4.98 8.98
CA GLY A 106 4.41 -4.15 10.20
C GLY A 106 3.79 -4.77 11.46
N GLN A 107 3.29 -6.00 11.40
CA GLN A 107 2.82 -6.72 12.60
C GLN A 107 4.04 -7.29 13.35
N PRO A 108 4.16 -7.11 14.67
CA PRO A 108 5.27 -7.69 15.43
C PRO A 108 5.25 -9.21 15.23
N LYS A 109 6.37 -9.76 14.75
CA LYS A 109 6.54 -11.21 14.64
C LYS A 109 6.57 -11.80 16.05
N THR A 110 5.51 -12.48 16.45
CA THR A 110 5.45 -13.36 17.63
C THR A 110 5.73 -14.79 17.23
#